data_AF-A0A929NIW0-F1
#
_entry.id   AF-A0A929NIW0-F1
#
_cell.length_a   1.000
_cell.length_b   1.000
_cell.length_c   1.000
_cell.angle_alpha   90.00
_cell.angle_beta   90.00
_cell.angle_gamma   90.00
#
_symmetry.space_group_name_H-M   'P 1'
#
loop_
_entity.id
_entity.type
_entity.pdbx_description
1 polymer ?
#
loop_
_entity_poly.entity_id
_entity_poly.type
_entity_poly.pdbx_seq_one_letter_code
_entity_poly.pdbx_strand_id
1 'polypeptide(L)'
;MRSAEELGLFEQKFYLFEWLVKSNEDIAKTNKELLIENLKLRSEMEELEKINFIDCTTGIHNKRYLQVRLEEEFARARRYGLSLSCIFIDLDNFKSINDTYGHLAGDMLLKELAGILESLCRGEDVLGRFGGEEFVILMSCTD
;
A
#
# COMPACT_ATOMS: atom_id res chain seq x y z
N MET A 1 45.39 -36.82 38.42
CA MET A 1 45.65 -35.93 37.26
C MET A 1 44.42 -35.76 36.35
N ARG A 2 43.61 -36.79 36.09
CA ARG A 2 42.36 -36.68 35.30
C ARG A 2 41.29 -35.72 35.86
N SER A 3 41.30 -35.43 37.15
CA SER A 3 40.25 -34.60 37.79
C SER A 3 40.35 -33.09 37.51
N ALA A 4 41.54 -32.55 37.22
CA ALA A 4 41.72 -31.11 37.01
C ALA A 4 41.29 -30.67 35.59
N GLU A 5 41.50 -31.52 34.59
CA GLU A 5 41.07 -31.27 33.20
C GLU A 5 39.55 -31.37 33.06
N GLU A 6 38.91 -32.34 33.74
CA GLU A 6 37.45 -32.47 33.77
C GLU A 6 36.77 -31.29 34.48
N LEU A 7 37.38 -30.77 35.56
CA LEU A 7 36.92 -29.55 36.24
C LEU A 7 37.03 -28.32 35.34
N GLY A 8 38.13 -28.17 34.59
CA GLY A 8 38.30 -27.06 33.65
C GLY A 8 37.32 -27.09 32.47
N LEU A 9 37.02 -28.28 31.94
CA LEU A 9 36.03 -28.45 30.87
C LEU A 9 34.59 -28.16 31.37
N PHE A 10 34.31 -28.51 32.63
CA PHE A 10 33.03 -28.20 33.27
C PHE A 10 32.85 -26.69 33.47
N GLU A 11 33.87 -25.98 33.95
CA GLU A 11 33.83 -24.52 34.06
C GLU A 11 33.63 -23.86 32.69
N GLN A 12 34.36 -24.28 31.65
CA GLN A 12 34.18 -23.74 30.30
C GLN A 12 32.76 -23.98 29.75
N LYS A 13 32.18 -25.16 29.95
CA LYS A 13 30.79 -25.45 29.57
C LYS A 13 29.80 -24.60 30.37
N PHE A 14 30.06 -24.37 31.65
CA PHE A 14 29.24 -23.53 32.51
C PHE A 14 29.26 -22.08 32.02
N TYR A 15 30.44 -21.51 31.74
CA TYR A 15 30.56 -20.16 31.18
C TYR A 15 29.87 -20.01 29.82
N LEU A 16 30.00 -21.02 28.94
CA LEU A 16 29.32 -21.01 27.64
C LEU A 16 27.80 -21.08 27.79
N PHE A 17 27.29 -21.86 28.74
CA PHE A 17 25.87 -21.97 29.02
C PHE A 17 25.30 -20.64 29.55
N GLU A 18 25.96 -20.03 30.54
CA GLU A 18 25.59 -18.71 31.05
C GLU A 18 25.61 -17.64 29.95
N TRP A 19 26.63 -17.66 29.09
CA TRP A 19 26.71 -16.77 27.94
C TRP A 19 25.56 -16.99 26.95
N LEU A 20 25.23 -18.24 26.65
CA LEU A 20 24.15 -18.60 25.73
C LEU A 20 22.77 -18.17 26.26
N VAL A 21 22.52 -18.40 27.55
CA VAL A 21 21.29 -17.96 28.22
C VAL A 21 21.17 -16.44 28.16
N LYS A 22 22.23 -15.72 28.55
CA LYS A 22 22.25 -14.26 28.49
C LYS A 22 22.05 -13.73 27.05
N SER A 23 22.72 -14.31 26.07
CA SER A 23 22.56 -13.93 24.67
C SER A 23 21.14 -14.16 24.16
N ASN A 24 20.48 -15.25 24.58
CA ASN A 24 19.09 -15.52 24.19
C ASN A 24 18.11 -14.51 24.82
N GLU A 25 18.34 -14.11 26.06
CA GLU A 25 17.55 -13.05 26.72
C GLU A 25 17.72 -11.70 26.01
N ASP A 26 18.96 -11.33 25.67
CA ASP A 26 19.26 -10.10 24.93
C ASP A 26 18.57 -10.11 23.55
N ILE A 27 18.64 -11.23 22.81
CA ILE A 27 17.93 -11.41 21.53
C ILE A 27 16.42 -11.27 21.71
N ALA A 28 15.84 -11.90 22.74
CA ALA A 28 14.40 -11.81 23.00
C ALA A 28 13.97 -10.36 23.30
N LYS A 29 14.80 -9.61 24.02
CA LYS A 29 14.57 -8.19 24.30
C LYS A 29 14.62 -7.36 23.02
N THR A 30 15.66 -7.51 22.20
CA THR A 30 15.80 -6.80 20.93
C THR A 30 14.65 -7.12 19.97
N ASN A 31 14.24 -8.38 19.87
CA ASN A 31 13.11 -8.78 19.03
C ASN A 31 11.81 -8.10 19.46
N LYS A 32 11.59 -7.94 20.77
CA LYS A 32 10.42 -7.24 21.30
C LYS A 32 10.45 -5.74 20.99
N GLU A 33 11.60 -5.10 21.14
CA GLU A 33 11.80 -3.68 20.80
C GLU A 33 11.56 -3.44 19.31
N LEU A 34 12.14 -4.31 18.46
CA LEU A 34 11.97 -4.26 17.01
C LEU A 34 10.52 -4.45 16.58
N LEU A 35 9.77 -5.33 17.26
CA LEU A 35 8.34 -5.51 17.00
C LEU A 35 7.54 -4.24 17.29
N ILE A 36 7.82 -3.56 18.41
CA ILE A 36 7.16 -2.30 18.78
C ILE A 36 7.47 -1.22 17.74
N GLU A 37 8.72 -1.12 17.32
CA GLU A 37 9.14 -0.17 16.29
C GLU A 37 8.47 -0.46 14.92
N ASN A 38 8.39 -1.74 14.52
CA ASN A 38 7.70 -2.14 13.29
C ASN A 38 6.22 -1.74 13.30
N LEU A 39 5.54 -1.93 14.43
CA LEU A 39 4.14 -1.55 14.58
C LEU A 39 3.94 -0.03 14.48
N LYS A 40 4.84 0.76 15.09
CA LYS A 40 4.82 2.23 14.97
C LYS A 40 5.02 2.68 13.53
N LEU A 41 6.03 2.15 12.86
CA LEU A 41 6.31 2.48 11.45
C LEU A 41 5.13 2.16 10.55
N ARG A 42 4.47 1.00 10.75
CA ARG A 42 3.26 0.65 10.00
C ARG A 42 2.13 1.64 10.24
N SER A 43 1.89 2.02 11.49
CA SER A 43 0.88 3.02 11.83
C SER A 43 1.18 4.37 11.16
N GLU A 44 2.43 4.82 11.16
CA GLU A 44 2.82 6.07 10.50
C GLU A 44 2.68 5.99 8.98
N MET A 45 3.03 4.84 8.39
CA MET A 45 2.82 4.59 6.96
C MET A 45 1.33 4.63 6.59
N GLU A 46 0.45 4.01 7.39
CA GLU A 46 -1.00 4.09 7.18
C GLU A 46 -1.52 5.53 7.24
N GLU A 47 -1.02 6.35 8.17
CA GLU A 47 -1.38 7.77 8.24
C GLU A 47 -0.88 8.56 7.02
N LEU A 48 0.33 8.28 6.53
CA LEU A 48 0.84 8.89 5.30
C LEU A 48 0.05 8.43 4.06
N GLU A 49 -0.32 7.16 3.98
CA GLU A 49 -1.18 6.62 2.94
C GLU A 49 -2.60 7.21 2.99
N LYS A 50 -3.10 7.58 4.17
CA LYS A 50 -4.38 8.31 4.30
C LYS A 50 -4.33 9.70 3.65
N ILE A 51 -3.18 10.35 3.66
CA ILE A 51 -2.98 11.66 3.02
C ILE A 51 -2.58 11.51 1.55
N ASN A 52 -2.08 10.34 1.15
CA ASN A 52 -1.71 10.08 -0.22
C ASN A 52 -2.96 10.08 -1.13
N PHE A 53 -2.88 10.84 -2.21
CA PHE A 53 -3.93 10.95 -3.24
C PHE A 53 -3.66 10.10 -4.48
N ILE A 54 -2.56 9.36 -4.50
CA ILE A 54 -2.15 8.52 -5.62
C ILE A 54 -2.36 7.04 -5.29
N ASP A 55 -2.89 6.29 -6.25
CA ASP A 55 -3.00 4.83 -6.20
C ASP A 55 -1.64 4.18 -6.45
N CYS A 56 -1.20 3.30 -5.55
CA CYS A 56 0.14 2.71 -5.60
C CYS A 56 0.36 1.73 -6.75
N THR A 57 -0.71 1.09 -7.25
CA THR A 57 -0.60 0.17 -8.39
C THR A 57 -0.52 0.94 -9.69
N THR A 58 -1.42 1.89 -9.92
CA THR A 58 -1.66 2.51 -11.23
C THR A 58 -0.97 3.86 -11.41
N GLY A 59 -0.63 4.56 -10.32
CA GLY A 59 0.01 5.88 -10.36
C GLY A 59 -0.93 7.05 -10.64
N ILE A 60 -2.21 6.78 -10.95
CA ILE A 60 -3.27 7.79 -11.08
C ILE A 60 -3.87 8.14 -9.71
N HIS A 61 -4.84 9.04 -9.68
CA HIS A 61 -5.48 9.40 -8.42
C HIS A 61 -6.27 8.25 -7.80
N ASN A 62 -6.39 8.25 -6.48
CA ASN A 62 -7.18 7.27 -5.75
C ASN A 62 -8.61 7.76 -5.48
N LYS A 63 -9.45 6.86 -4.96
CA LYS A 63 -10.83 7.14 -4.54
C LYS A 63 -10.97 8.38 -3.64
N ARG A 64 -10.03 8.60 -2.72
CA ARG A 64 -10.10 9.73 -1.78
C ARG A 64 -9.95 11.06 -2.52
N TYR A 65 -8.99 11.14 -3.44
CA TYR A 65 -8.84 12.33 -4.29
C TYR A 65 -10.09 12.58 -5.15
N LEU A 66 -10.65 11.53 -5.74
CA LEU A 66 -11.89 11.62 -6.52
C LEU A 66 -13.05 12.19 -5.70
N GLN A 67 -13.20 11.79 -4.43
CA GLN A 67 -14.25 12.31 -3.56
C GLN A 67 -14.09 13.81 -3.30
N VAL A 68 -12.88 14.24 -2.94
CA VAL A 68 -12.57 15.67 -2.72
C VAL A 68 -12.85 16.48 -3.98
N ARG A 69 -12.35 16.02 -5.13
CA ARG A 69 -12.53 16.72 -6.41
C ARG A 69 -13.99 16.74 -6.88
N LEU A 70 -14.73 15.67 -6.66
CA LEU A 70 -16.15 15.63 -6.98
C LEU A 70 -16.95 16.67 -6.19
N GLU A 71 -16.69 16.82 -4.89
CA GLU A 71 -17.35 17.83 -4.06
C GLU A 71 -17.04 19.25 -4.54
N GLU A 72 -15.78 19.53 -4.86
CA GLU A 72 -15.32 20.82 -5.38
C GLU A 72 -15.95 21.15 -6.75
N GLU A 73 -15.89 20.21 -7.70
CA GLU A 73 -16.42 20.41 -9.05
C GLU A 73 -17.93 20.49 -9.07
N PHE A 74 -18.62 19.71 -8.22
CA PHE A 74 -20.07 19.81 -8.08
C PHE A 74 -20.49 21.17 -7.54
N ALA A 75 -19.79 21.69 -6.52
CA ALA A 75 -20.05 23.03 -5.99
C ALA A 75 -19.79 24.11 -7.04
N ARG A 76 -18.70 23.99 -7.83
CA ARG A 76 -18.35 24.88 -8.93
C ARG A 76 -19.42 24.87 -10.02
N ALA A 77 -19.78 23.69 -10.50
CA ALA A 77 -20.80 23.47 -11.53
C ALA A 77 -22.13 24.10 -11.12
N ARG A 78 -22.60 23.83 -9.90
CA ARG A 78 -23.81 24.44 -9.35
C ARG A 78 -23.72 25.96 -9.26
N ARG A 79 -22.59 26.52 -8.81
CA ARG A 79 -22.42 27.96 -8.63
C ARG A 79 -22.44 28.73 -9.95
N TYR A 80 -21.83 28.18 -10.98
CA TYR A 80 -21.64 28.86 -12.27
C TYR A 80 -22.57 28.37 -13.38
N GLY A 81 -23.44 27.39 -13.10
CA GLY A 81 -24.33 26.79 -14.09
C GLY A 81 -23.58 26.01 -15.17
N LEU A 82 -22.47 25.36 -14.81
CA LEU A 82 -21.68 24.52 -15.71
C LEU A 82 -22.14 23.07 -15.64
N SER A 83 -21.87 22.32 -16.70
CA SER A 83 -22.11 20.88 -16.74
C SER A 83 -20.96 20.11 -16.09
N LEU A 84 -21.28 18.97 -15.47
CA LEU A 84 -20.33 18.05 -14.86
C LEU A 84 -20.78 16.64 -15.21
N SER A 85 -19.94 15.90 -15.89
CA SER A 85 -20.17 14.51 -16.29
C SER A 85 -19.23 13.56 -15.56
N CYS A 86 -19.68 12.33 -15.35
CA CYS A 86 -18.92 11.29 -14.66
C CYS A 86 -19.03 9.98 -15.43
N ILE A 87 -17.90 9.36 -15.72
CA ILE A 87 -17.84 8.02 -16.30
C ILE A 87 -17.36 7.07 -15.20
N PHE A 88 -18.11 5.99 -14.99
CA PHE A 88 -17.72 4.87 -14.13
C PHE A 88 -17.39 3.68 -15.03
N ILE A 89 -16.20 3.11 -14.86
CA ILE A 89 -15.65 2.02 -15.67
C ILE A 89 -15.37 0.85 -14.73
N ASP A 90 -15.83 -0.34 -15.10
CA ASP A 90 -15.54 -1.59 -14.41
C ASP A 90 -14.95 -2.60 -15.40
N LEU A 91 -13.98 -3.41 -14.96
CA LEU A 91 -13.29 -4.36 -15.82
C LEU A 91 -13.94 -5.73 -15.71
N ASP A 92 -14.75 -6.06 -16.71
CA ASP A 92 -15.42 -7.36 -16.78
C ASP A 92 -14.41 -8.52 -16.68
N ASN A 93 -14.74 -9.50 -15.83
CA ASN A 93 -13.96 -10.73 -15.63
C ASN A 93 -12.51 -10.52 -15.16
N PHE A 94 -12.17 -9.39 -14.52
CA PHE A 94 -10.81 -9.15 -14.01
C PHE A 94 -10.32 -10.26 -13.08
N LYS A 95 -11.19 -10.79 -12.23
CA LYS A 95 -10.88 -11.97 -11.40
C LYS A 95 -10.41 -13.18 -12.21
N SER A 96 -11.02 -13.45 -13.36
CA SER A 96 -10.60 -14.56 -14.22
C SER A 96 -9.18 -14.39 -14.74
N ILE A 97 -8.76 -13.14 -15.02
CA ILE A 97 -7.39 -12.82 -15.44
C ILE A 97 -6.42 -13.10 -14.30
N ASN A 98 -6.74 -12.64 -13.08
CA ASN A 98 -5.93 -12.94 -11.90
C ASN A 98 -5.83 -14.44 -11.62
N ASP A 99 -6.93 -15.18 -11.73
CA ASP A 99 -6.95 -16.62 -11.47
C ASP A 99 -6.15 -17.40 -12.54
N THR A 100 -6.12 -16.91 -13.78
CA THR A 100 -5.43 -17.59 -14.90
C THR A 100 -3.95 -17.22 -15.01
N TYR A 101 -3.61 -15.95 -14.79
CA TYR A 101 -2.28 -15.39 -15.07
C TYR A 101 -1.57 -14.83 -13.83
N GLY A 102 -2.23 -14.84 -12.68
CA GLY A 102 -1.72 -14.33 -11.40
C GLY A 102 -1.92 -12.83 -11.21
N HIS A 103 -1.82 -12.38 -9.96
CA HIS A 103 -2.03 -10.97 -9.58
C HIS A 103 -1.08 -9.99 -10.26
N LEU A 104 0.17 -10.39 -10.53
CA LEU A 104 1.12 -9.52 -11.24
C LEU A 104 0.64 -9.17 -12.65
N ALA A 105 -0.03 -10.10 -13.34
CA ALA A 105 -0.61 -9.84 -14.65
C ALA A 105 -1.81 -8.89 -14.54
N GLY A 106 -2.64 -9.04 -13.51
CA GLY A 106 -3.71 -8.09 -13.20
C GLY A 106 -3.20 -6.68 -12.93
N ASP A 107 -2.14 -6.54 -12.13
CA ASP A 107 -1.51 -5.24 -11.86
C ASP A 107 -0.95 -4.58 -13.12
N MET A 108 -0.36 -5.37 -14.03
CA MET A 108 0.10 -4.88 -15.33
C MET A 108 -1.06 -4.38 -16.19
N LEU A 109 -2.16 -5.13 -16.26
CA LEU A 109 -3.37 -4.73 -16.99
C LEU A 109 -3.95 -3.42 -16.45
N LEU A 110 -4.04 -3.28 -15.12
CA LEU A 110 -4.55 -2.07 -14.49
C LEU A 110 -3.66 -0.86 -14.80
N LYS A 111 -2.34 -1.02 -14.78
CA LYS A 111 -1.38 0.04 -15.15
C LYS A 111 -1.52 0.46 -16.61
N GLU A 112 -1.63 -0.51 -17.52
CA GLU A 112 -1.78 -0.22 -18.94
C GLU A 112 -3.10 0.49 -19.24
N LEU A 113 -4.20 0.02 -18.64
CA LEU A 113 -5.50 0.69 -18.77
C LEU A 113 -5.46 2.11 -18.20
N ALA A 114 -4.84 2.32 -17.04
CA ALA A 114 -4.70 3.65 -16.46
C ALA A 114 -3.99 4.62 -17.42
N GLY A 115 -2.89 4.18 -18.06
CA GLY A 115 -2.18 4.98 -19.05
C GLY A 115 -3.01 5.27 -20.31
N ILE A 116 -3.81 4.29 -20.78
CA ILE A 116 -4.73 4.50 -21.90
C ILE A 116 -5.78 5.56 -21.54
N LEU A 117 -6.44 5.41 -20.39
CA LEU A 117 -7.46 6.36 -19.93
C LEU A 117 -6.88 7.76 -19.71
N GLU A 118 -5.69 7.86 -19.12
CA GLU A 118 -5.00 9.13 -18.91
C GLU A 118 -4.71 9.85 -20.23
N SER A 119 -4.32 9.11 -21.28
CA SER A 119 -4.08 9.67 -22.61
C SER A 119 -5.35 10.20 -23.31
N LEU A 120 -6.53 9.73 -22.89
CA LEU A 120 -7.82 10.16 -23.41
C LEU A 120 -8.42 11.33 -22.62
N CYS A 121 -7.96 11.54 -21.38
CA CYS A 121 -8.40 12.64 -20.54
C CYS A 121 -7.82 13.98 -20.98
N ARG A 122 -8.61 15.04 -20.84
CA ARG A 122 -8.15 16.42 -20.97
C ARG A 122 -7.45 16.84 -19.68
N GLY A 123 -6.68 17.93 -19.73
CA GLY A 123 -5.98 18.45 -18.55
C GLY A 123 -6.88 18.87 -17.38
N GLU A 124 -8.18 19.12 -17.63
CA GLU A 124 -9.17 19.46 -16.60
C GLU A 124 -9.98 18.26 -16.10
N ASP A 125 -9.86 17.10 -16.75
CA ASP A 125 -10.55 15.89 -16.34
C ASP A 125 -9.79 15.23 -15.20
N VAL A 126 -10.53 14.62 -14.26
CA VAL A 126 -9.92 13.90 -13.13
C VAL A 126 -10.14 12.41 -13.34
N LEU A 127 -9.06 11.70 -13.66
CA LEU A 127 -9.03 10.25 -13.68
C LEU A 127 -8.56 9.71 -12.32
N GLY A 128 -9.28 8.73 -11.78
CA GLY A 128 -8.83 8.01 -10.59
C GLY A 128 -9.36 6.58 -10.51
N ARG A 129 -8.67 5.75 -9.73
CA ARG A 129 -9.08 4.38 -9.41
C ARG A 129 -10.00 4.39 -8.20
N PHE A 130 -11.22 3.93 -8.39
CA PHE A 130 -12.27 3.95 -7.36
C PHE A 130 -12.29 2.68 -6.50
N GLY A 131 -11.92 1.55 -7.10
CA GLY A 131 -11.95 0.23 -6.45
C GLY A 131 -10.83 -0.69 -6.93
N GLY A 132 -10.99 -2.00 -6.73
CA GLY A 132 -9.99 -3.00 -7.14
C GLY A 132 -9.79 -3.04 -8.66
N GLU A 133 -10.86 -2.93 -9.43
CA GLU A 133 -10.82 -2.96 -10.89
C GLU A 133 -11.68 -1.85 -11.53
N GLU A 134 -12.09 -0.88 -10.71
CA GLU A 134 -13.01 0.19 -11.07
C GLU A 134 -12.27 1.52 -11.24
N PHE A 135 -12.57 2.24 -12.32
CA PHE A 135 -12.02 3.57 -12.64
C PHE A 135 -13.14 4.60 -12.79
N VAL A 136 -12.84 5.85 -12.45
CA VAL A 136 -13.76 6.97 -12.58
C VAL A 136 -13.07 8.13 -13.28
N ILE A 137 -13.79 8.76 -14.21
CA ILE A 137 -13.37 10.01 -14.86
C ILE A 137 -14.42 11.08 -14.54
N LEU A 138 -13.99 12.17 -13.92
CA LEU A 138 -14.80 13.38 -13.74
C LEU A 138 -14.45 14.36 -14.85
N MET A 139 -15.45 14.77 -15.63
CA MET A 139 -15.28 15.65 -16.78
C MET A 139 -16.00 16.98 -16.51
N SER A 140 -15.19 18.02 -16.34
CA SER A 140 -15.70 19.37 -16.15
C SER A 140 -16.25 19.94 -17.46
N CYS A 141 -17.28 20.77 -17.38
CA CYS A 141 -17.85 21.50 -18.53
C CYS A 141 -18.26 20.60 -19.70
N THR A 142 -18.74 19.40 -19.40
CA THR A 142 -19.14 18.39 -20.39
C THR A 142 -20.58 17.96 -20.12
N ASP A 143 -21.40 17.91 -21.16
CA ASP A 143 -22.81 17.48 -21.15
C ASP A 143 -22.96 15.96 -21.29
#